data_AF-A0A673M446-F1
#
_entry.id   AF-A0A673M446-F1
#
_cell.length_a   1.000
_cell.length_b   1.000
_cell.length_c   1.000
_cell.angle_alpha   90.00
_cell.angle_beta   90.00
_cell.angle_gamma   90.00
#
_symmetry.space_group_name_H-M   'P 1'
#
loop_
_entity.id
_entity.type
_entity.pdbx_description
1 polymer ?
#
loop_
_entity_poly.entity_id
_entity_poly.type
_entity_poly.pdbx_seq_one_letter_code
_entity_poly.pdbx_strand_id
1 'polypeptide(L)'
;MAAVNDMEKKLAEYKCDTNEAVCLKLVRFPEDIDDESTTFHPEYSHQLFGDDEVAFGYKGLQIQLYYSAGNLSSLFKVKYTARVTDTFDCVEVCHIISLIVLTCTVFISTIFGRLSLREDLTYQIHKVDISCPGFREYHERLQTFLMWFIETASFIDVDDDRWDFFLVFEKYNKDGETLYATVGYMTVYNYYVYPDKTRPRVSQMLVLPPFQGEGHGAQLLETVHRYYCTSAKVQDITAEDPSENYVKLRDFVLVKLCLTLPSFSSEKLSQGFSEEMVSEAREKLKINKKHARRVYEILRLRNTDMSDEEKAKEFRLEVKKRLYGPYRKNQRELTKMQKCLRPEELASQISQMDTRLQHEELEKSYQDVLAEYRRVLERLAQA
;
A
#
# COMPACT_ATOMS: atom_id res chain seq x y z
N MET A 1 -32.33 36.55 -5.35
CA MET A 1 -31.99 35.50 -4.36
C MET A 1 -32.73 34.19 -4.62
N ALA A 2 -34.07 34.16 -4.77
CA ALA A 2 -34.79 32.91 -5.07
C ALA A 2 -34.37 32.24 -6.41
N ALA A 3 -34.23 33.01 -7.50
CA ALA A 3 -33.84 32.46 -8.80
C ALA A 3 -32.39 31.91 -8.86
N VAL A 4 -31.47 32.47 -8.07
CA VAL A 4 -30.09 31.97 -7.95
C VAL A 4 -30.08 30.63 -7.20
N ASN A 5 -30.89 30.54 -6.14
CA ASN A 5 -31.02 29.33 -5.33
C ASN A 5 -31.69 28.16 -6.10
N ASP A 6 -32.64 28.46 -6.99
CA ASP A 6 -33.25 27.45 -7.88
C ASP A 6 -32.31 27.00 -9.00
N MET A 7 -31.42 27.88 -9.47
CA MET A 7 -30.40 27.55 -10.47
C MET A 7 -29.28 26.70 -9.86
N GLU A 8 -28.81 27.03 -8.66
CA GLU A 8 -27.85 26.21 -7.90
C GLU A 8 -28.39 24.80 -7.64
N LYS A 9 -29.69 24.68 -7.27
CA LYS A 9 -30.34 23.37 -7.11
C LYS A 9 -30.40 22.55 -8.40
N LYS A 10 -30.65 23.20 -9.54
CA LYS A 10 -30.67 22.51 -10.85
C LYS A 10 -29.27 22.10 -11.31
N LEU A 11 -28.26 22.91 -11.05
CA LEU A 11 -26.87 22.63 -11.39
C LEU A 11 -26.23 21.60 -10.45
N ALA A 12 -26.72 21.48 -9.21
CA ALA A 12 -26.30 20.44 -8.28
C ALA A 12 -26.55 19.02 -8.82
N GLU A 13 -27.61 18.81 -9.61
CA GLU A 13 -27.90 17.51 -10.26
C GLU A 13 -26.89 17.12 -11.36
N TYR A 14 -26.06 18.07 -11.80
CA TYR A 14 -25.00 17.87 -12.79
C TYR A 14 -23.61 17.77 -12.16
N LYS A 15 -23.54 17.71 -10.82
CA LYS A 15 -22.34 17.34 -10.08
C LYS A 15 -22.41 15.86 -9.74
N CYS A 16 -21.41 15.10 -10.14
CA CYS A 16 -21.29 13.68 -9.84
C CYS A 16 -19.99 13.44 -9.07
N ASP A 17 -20.08 12.68 -7.98
CA ASP A 17 -18.90 12.13 -7.31
C ASP A 17 -18.20 11.15 -8.27
N THR A 18 -16.92 11.37 -8.54
CA THR A 18 -16.16 10.59 -9.51
C THR A 18 -15.71 9.24 -8.96
N ASN A 19 -15.59 9.09 -7.64
CA ASN A 19 -15.33 7.80 -7.01
C ASN A 19 -16.52 6.85 -7.21
N GLU A 20 -17.75 7.37 -7.15
CA GLU A 20 -18.96 6.58 -7.43
C GLU A 20 -19.24 6.42 -8.94
N ALA A 21 -18.99 7.47 -9.73
CA ALA A 21 -19.26 7.45 -11.16
C ALA A 21 -18.32 6.52 -11.95
N VAL A 22 -17.07 6.35 -11.51
CA VAL A 22 -16.11 5.46 -12.16
C VAL A 22 -16.36 4.01 -11.74
N CYS A 23 -16.72 3.16 -12.71
CA CYS A 23 -16.97 1.74 -12.53
C CYS A 23 -15.84 0.91 -13.14
N LEU A 24 -15.07 0.23 -12.30
CA LEU A 24 -14.00 -0.67 -12.69
C LEU A 24 -14.48 -2.13 -12.68
N LYS A 25 -14.05 -2.94 -13.65
CA LYS A 25 -14.33 -4.39 -13.70
C LYS A 25 -13.14 -5.19 -14.23
N LEU A 26 -12.99 -6.42 -13.73
CA LEU A 26 -12.10 -7.45 -14.27
C LEU A 26 -12.94 -8.55 -14.91
N VAL A 27 -12.97 -8.62 -16.22
CA VAL A 27 -13.85 -9.50 -17.01
C VAL A 27 -13.11 -10.80 -17.37
N ARG A 28 -13.60 -11.93 -16.87
CA ARG A 28 -13.13 -13.29 -17.21
C ARG A 28 -14.05 -13.94 -18.24
N PHE A 29 -15.36 -13.78 -18.05
CA PHE A 29 -16.41 -14.32 -18.90
C PHE A 29 -17.33 -13.20 -19.41
N PRO A 30 -18.01 -13.38 -20.55
CA PRO A 30 -18.91 -12.37 -21.09
C PRO A 30 -20.01 -11.94 -20.10
N GLU A 31 -20.45 -12.84 -19.23
CA GLU A 31 -21.49 -12.59 -18.22
C GLU A 31 -21.04 -11.57 -17.16
N ASP A 32 -19.73 -11.44 -16.90
CA ASP A 32 -19.19 -10.49 -15.92
C ASP A 32 -19.42 -9.03 -16.33
N ILE A 33 -19.69 -8.78 -17.61
CA ILE A 33 -19.97 -7.43 -18.15
C ILE A 33 -21.29 -6.90 -17.58
N ASP A 34 -22.29 -7.77 -17.49
CA ASP A 34 -23.65 -7.42 -17.05
C ASP A 34 -23.87 -7.68 -15.55
N ASP A 35 -22.98 -8.44 -14.89
CA ASP A 35 -23.04 -8.69 -13.45
C ASP A 35 -22.53 -7.49 -12.65
N GLU A 36 -23.41 -6.67 -12.08
CA GLU A 36 -23.05 -5.50 -11.27
C GLU A 36 -22.22 -5.84 -10.02
N SER A 37 -22.30 -7.08 -9.49
CA SER A 37 -21.61 -7.48 -8.26
C SER A 37 -20.08 -7.52 -8.39
N THR A 38 -19.57 -7.65 -9.63
CA THR A 38 -18.13 -7.64 -9.93
C THR A 38 -17.56 -6.22 -10.10
N THR A 39 -18.41 -5.19 -10.01
CA THR A 39 -18.00 -3.79 -10.12
C THR A 39 -17.31 -3.34 -8.84
N PHE A 40 -16.20 -2.64 -9.00
CA PHE A 40 -15.54 -1.94 -7.89
C PHE A 40 -15.22 -0.51 -8.30
N HIS A 41 -14.96 0.32 -7.31
CA HIS A 41 -14.82 1.77 -7.46
C HIS A 41 -13.44 2.23 -7.01
N PRO A 42 -12.93 3.36 -7.53
CA PRO A 42 -11.72 4.00 -7.00
C PRO A 42 -11.87 4.38 -5.53
N GLU A 43 -10.75 4.35 -4.80
CA GLU A 43 -10.64 5.01 -3.48
C GLU A 43 -10.24 6.48 -3.63
N TYR A 44 -9.52 6.80 -4.72
CA TYR A 44 -9.02 8.13 -5.02
C TYR A 44 -9.26 8.45 -6.48
N SER A 45 -9.62 9.70 -6.76
CA SER A 45 -9.79 10.22 -8.12
C SER A 45 -9.28 11.65 -8.27
N HIS A 46 -8.83 12.28 -7.18
CA HIS A 46 -8.37 13.67 -7.12
C HIS A 46 -7.23 13.98 -8.10
N GLN A 47 -6.34 13.02 -8.37
CA GLN A 47 -5.26 13.21 -9.35
C GLN A 47 -5.77 13.41 -10.79
N LEU A 48 -6.99 12.96 -11.09
CA LEU A 48 -7.61 13.06 -12.41
C LEU A 48 -8.74 14.10 -12.47
N PHE A 49 -9.49 14.27 -11.37
CA PHE A 49 -10.68 15.13 -11.31
C PHE A 49 -10.53 16.35 -10.39
N GLY A 50 -9.34 16.57 -9.84
CA GLY A 50 -9.05 17.65 -8.88
C GLY A 50 -9.46 17.31 -7.45
N ASP A 51 -9.05 18.14 -6.50
CA ASP A 51 -9.17 17.87 -5.05
C ASP A 51 -10.62 17.63 -4.56
N ASP A 52 -11.61 18.17 -5.27
CA ASP A 52 -13.02 17.99 -4.94
C ASP A 52 -13.60 16.63 -5.41
N GLU A 53 -12.87 15.88 -6.25
CA GLU A 53 -13.28 14.56 -6.78
C GLU A 53 -14.67 14.56 -7.44
N VAL A 54 -15.05 15.69 -8.05
CA VAL A 54 -16.38 15.91 -8.65
C VAL A 54 -16.25 16.24 -10.13
N ALA A 55 -17.02 15.51 -10.94
CA ALA A 55 -17.23 15.84 -12.34
C ALA A 55 -18.48 16.71 -12.49
N PHE A 56 -18.35 17.84 -13.20
CA PHE A 56 -19.44 18.75 -13.49
C PHE A 56 -19.92 18.63 -14.94
N GLY A 57 -21.22 18.82 -15.16
CA GLY A 57 -21.84 18.95 -16.48
C GLY A 57 -22.60 17.70 -16.95
N TYR A 58 -22.65 16.65 -16.13
CA TYR A 58 -23.30 15.38 -16.45
C TYR A 58 -24.27 14.97 -15.35
N LYS A 59 -25.47 14.52 -15.73
CA LYS A 59 -26.45 13.94 -14.82
C LYS A 59 -26.45 12.42 -14.97
N GLY A 60 -26.30 11.71 -13.85
CA GLY A 60 -26.20 10.23 -13.84
C GLY A 60 -24.99 9.74 -14.63
N LEU A 61 -23.84 10.38 -14.41
CA LEU A 61 -22.58 10.02 -15.06
C LEU A 61 -22.14 8.63 -14.62
N GLN A 62 -21.76 7.80 -15.58
CA GLN A 62 -21.13 6.51 -15.34
C GLN A 62 -19.95 6.35 -16.30
N ILE A 63 -18.74 6.25 -15.76
CA ILE A 63 -17.49 6.05 -16.50
C ILE A 63 -17.11 4.59 -16.33
N GLN A 64 -17.34 3.77 -17.36
CA GLN A 64 -17.05 2.35 -17.36
C GLN A 64 -15.64 2.10 -17.89
N LEU A 65 -14.78 1.55 -17.03
CA LEU A 65 -13.40 1.14 -17.33
C LEU A 65 -13.29 -0.36 -17.06
N TYR A 66 -13.54 -1.17 -18.07
CA TYR A 66 -13.52 -2.64 -17.94
C TYR A 66 -12.22 -3.20 -18.50
N TYR A 67 -11.64 -4.15 -17.80
CA TYR A 67 -10.36 -4.75 -18.16
C TYR A 67 -10.54 -6.25 -18.33
N SER A 68 -9.95 -6.84 -19.37
CA SER A 68 -9.83 -8.30 -19.43
C SER A 68 -8.97 -8.78 -18.26
N ALA A 69 -9.41 -9.81 -17.55
CA ALA A 69 -8.75 -10.27 -16.33
C ALA A 69 -7.27 -10.62 -16.54
N GLY A 70 -6.88 -11.13 -17.71
CA GLY A 70 -5.50 -11.53 -17.98
C GLY A 70 -4.60 -10.39 -18.42
N ASN A 71 -4.71 -9.96 -19.67
CA ASN A 71 -3.81 -8.97 -20.26
C ASN A 71 -4.19 -7.52 -19.98
N LEU A 72 -5.28 -7.28 -19.24
CA LEU A 72 -5.81 -5.97 -18.91
C LEU A 72 -6.18 -5.12 -20.14
N SER A 73 -6.54 -5.73 -21.28
CA SER A 73 -7.10 -4.98 -22.41
C SER A 73 -8.34 -4.22 -21.95
N SER A 74 -8.35 -2.90 -22.16
CA SER A 74 -9.30 -1.96 -21.60
C SER A 74 -10.44 -1.62 -22.55
N LEU A 75 -11.65 -1.53 -22.01
CA LEU A 75 -12.83 -0.93 -22.62
C LEU A 75 -13.16 0.33 -21.82
N PHE A 76 -13.23 1.46 -22.51
CA PHE A 76 -13.64 2.73 -21.95
C PHE A 76 -14.99 3.17 -22.54
N LYS A 77 -15.97 3.45 -21.69
CA LYS A 77 -17.29 3.92 -22.11
C LYS A 77 -17.86 4.90 -21.10
N VAL A 78 -18.31 6.05 -21.58
CA VAL A 78 -19.02 7.04 -20.75
C VAL A 78 -20.51 6.97 -21.06
N LYS A 79 -21.32 6.82 -20.02
CA LYS A 79 -22.79 6.90 -20.07
C LYS A 79 -23.25 8.06 -19.21
N TYR A 80 -24.32 8.72 -19.63
CA TYR A 80 -24.98 9.78 -18.87
C TYR A 80 -26.44 9.88 -19.30
N THR A 81 -27.30 10.40 -18.42
CA THR A 81 -28.72 10.61 -18.72
C THR A 81 -28.98 11.96 -19.39
N ALA A 82 -28.27 12.99 -18.96
CA ALA A 82 -28.29 14.33 -19.56
C ALA A 82 -26.92 14.99 -19.42
N ARG A 83 -26.62 15.93 -20.31
CA ARG A 83 -25.40 16.75 -20.30
C ARG A 83 -25.81 18.21 -20.43
N VAL A 84 -25.10 19.10 -19.76
CA VAL A 84 -25.26 20.55 -19.94
C VAL A 84 -24.83 20.92 -21.37
N THR A 85 -25.74 21.51 -22.15
CA THR A 85 -25.45 22.07 -23.48
C THR A 85 -25.10 23.56 -23.36
N ASP A 86 -24.20 24.05 -24.22
CA ASP A 86 -23.57 25.40 -24.22
C ASP A 86 -24.52 26.62 -24.19
N THR A 87 -25.84 26.42 -24.22
CA THR A 87 -26.83 27.47 -23.97
C THR A 87 -27.07 27.77 -22.49
N PHE A 88 -26.51 26.97 -21.58
CA PHE A 88 -26.47 27.25 -20.15
C PHE A 88 -25.03 27.50 -19.72
N ASP A 89 -24.73 28.79 -19.53
CA ASP A 89 -23.64 29.38 -18.75
C ASP A 89 -22.20 28.89 -19.01
N CYS A 90 -21.34 29.84 -19.40
CA CYS A 90 -19.88 29.91 -19.52
C CYS A 90 -18.97 28.92 -18.75
N VAL A 91 -19.26 27.62 -18.74
CA VAL A 91 -18.48 26.59 -18.03
C VAL A 91 -18.00 25.56 -19.05
N GLU A 92 -16.67 25.42 -19.16
CA GLU A 92 -16.05 24.41 -20.01
C GLU A 92 -16.33 23.01 -19.44
N VAL A 93 -16.88 22.12 -20.28
CA VAL A 93 -17.12 20.71 -19.94
C VAL A 93 -15.79 19.96 -19.97
N CYS A 94 -15.45 19.26 -18.88
CA CYS A 94 -14.23 18.43 -18.79
C CYS A 94 -14.13 17.46 -19.99
N HIS A 95 -13.08 17.61 -20.80
CA HIS A 95 -12.79 16.72 -21.93
C HIS A 95 -12.16 15.41 -21.43
N ILE A 96 -13.00 14.40 -21.13
CA ILE A 96 -12.54 13.06 -20.72
C ILE A 96 -12.59 12.11 -21.93
N ILE A 97 -11.71 12.26 -22.93
CA ILE A 97 -11.51 11.19 -23.93
C ILE A 97 -10.07 11.21 -24.45
N SER A 98 -9.27 10.20 -24.09
CA SER A 98 -8.32 9.57 -25.02
C SER A 98 -7.74 8.25 -24.48
N LEU A 99 -7.55 7.30 -25.42
CA LEU A 99 -6.52 6.25 -25.51
C LEU A 99 -6.77 4.78 -25.04
N ILE A 100 -6.56 3.91 -26.06
CA ILE A 100 -5.94 2.57 -26.10
C ILE A 100 -6.85 1.33 -25.92
N VAL A 101 -7.03 0.64 -27.06
CA VAL A 101 -7.31 -0.79 -27.17
C VAL A 101 -6.14 -1.42 -27.92
N LEU A 102 -5.39 -2.32 -27.31
CA LEU A 102 -4.59 -3.31 -28.03
C LEU A 102 -4.55 -4.62 -27.23
N THR A 103 -4.71 -5.72 -27.94
CA THR A 103 -4.68 -7.10 -27.44
C THR A 103 -3.26 -7.66 -27.51
N CYS A 104 -2.81 -8.34 -26.45
CA CYS A 104 -1.69 -9.27 -26.54
C CYS A 104 -1.84 -10.46 -25.57
N THR A 105 -1.35 -11.60 -26.03
CA THR A 105 -1.31 -12.92 -25.41
C THR A 105 -0.30 -12.99 -24.25
N VAL A 106 -0.63 -13.80 -23.25
CA VAL A 106 0.02 -13.92 -21.93
C VAL A 106 1.53 -14.12 -22.01
N PHE A 107 2.27 -13.29 -21.28
CA PHE A 107 3.71 -13.33 -21.07
C PHE A 107 4.05 -14.32 -19.96
N ILE A 108 4.90 -15.32 -20.24
CA ILE A 108 5.35 -16.25 -19.21
C ILE A 108 6.87 -16.06 -19.03
N SER A 109 7.25 -15.33 -17.98
CA SER A 109 8.60 -15.36 -17.42
C SER A 109 8.68 -16.32 -16.23
N THR A 110 9.91 -16.56 -15.75
CA THR A 110 10.27 -17.43 -14.62
C THR A 110 9.32 -17.30 -13.42
N ILE A 111 8.75 -18.43 -12.99
CA ILE A 111 7.90 -18.54 -11.80
C ILE A 111 8.80 -18.52 -10.55
N PHE A 112 8.52 -17.64 -9.60
CA PHE A 112 9.27 -17.55 -8.34
C PHE A 112 8.44 -17.98 -7.11
N GLY A 113 7.12 -18.07 -7.24
CA GLY A 113 6.24 -18.58 -6.20
C GLY A 113 4.99 -19.23 -6.78
N ARG A 114 4.54 -20.32 -6.15
CA ARG A 114 3.24 -20.95 -6.41
C ARG A 114 2.49 -21.06 -5.09
N LEU A 115 1.21 -20.79 -5.13
CA LEU A 115 0.35 -20.75 -3.96
C LEU A 115 -0.99 -21.44 -4.28
N SER A 116 -1.56 -22.11 -3.28
CA SER A 116 -2.94 -22.57 -3.28
C SER A 116 -3.57 -22.04 -2.00
N LEU A 117 -4.48 -21.06 -2.11
CA LEU A 117 -5.18 -20.50 -0.94
C LEU A 117 -6.54 -21.17 -0.68
N ARG A 118 -7.13 -21.75 -1.73
CA ARG A 118 -8.30 -22.64 -1.67
C ARG A 118 -7.95 -23.95 -2.38
N GLU A 119 -8.68 -25.03 -2.09
CA GLU A 119 -8.41 -26.36 -2.67
C GLU A 119 -8.45 -26.37 -4.22
N ASP A 120 -9.17 -25.42 -4.84
CA ASP A 120 -9.34 -25.33 -6.30
C ASP A 120 -8.68 -24.11 -6.99
N LEU A 121 -8.13 -23.14 -6.24
CA LEU A 121 -7.54 -21.91 -6.80
C LEU A 121 -6.02 -21.87 -6.65
N THR A 122 -5.31 -21.84 -7.79
CA THR A 122 -3.85 -21.74 -7.83
C THR A 122 -3.42 -20.34 -8.19
N TYR A 123 -2.57 -19.74 -7.37
CA TYR A 123 -1.94 -18.44 -7.62
C TYR A 123 -0.45 -18.60 -7.92
N GLN A 124 0.11 -17.71 -8.73
CA GLN A 124 1.51 -17.70 -9.13
C GLN A 124 2.10 -16.30 -9.00
N ILE A 125 3.34 -16.23 -8.51
CA ILE A 125 4.08 -14.98 -8.36
C ILE A 125 5.28 -15.02 -9.28
N HIS A 126 5.38 -14.03 -10.16
CA HIS A 126 6.42 -13.91 -11.17
C HIS A 126 7.22 -12.64 -10.97
N LYS A 127 8.54 -12.73 -11.14
CA LYS A 127 9.39 -11.55 -11.32
C LYS A 127 9.50 -11.29 -12.81
N VAL A 128 9.23 -10.07 -13.22
CA VAL A 128 9.28 -9.63 -14.61
C VAL A 128 10.23 -8.43 -14.73
N ASP A 129 10.76 -8.26 -15.92
CA ASP A 129 11.67 -7.20 -16.31
C ASP A 129 11.10 -6.52 -17.57
N ILE A 130 11.43 -5.25 -17.80
CA ILE A 130 10.95 -4.48 -18.97
C ILE A 130 11.42 -5.07 -20.30
N SER A 131 12.50 -5.84 -20.31
CA SER A 131 12.98 -6.60 -21.47
C SER A 131 12.06 -7.76 -21.87
N CYS A 132 11.13 -8.16 -21.00
CA CYS A 132 10.14 -9.17 -21.34
C CYS A 132 9.22 -8.62 -22.45
N PRO A 133 9.12 -9.29 -23.62
CA PRO A 133 8.29 -8.82 -24.71
C PRO A 133 6.89 -8.50 -24.20
N GLY A 134 6.32 -7.36 -24.59
CA GLY A 134 4.95 -6.95 -24.28
C GLY A 134 4.61 -6.65 -22.81
N PHE A 135 5.58 -6.75 -21.89
CA PHE A 135 5.39 -6.35 -20.50
C PHE A 135 5.26 -4.84 -20.35
N ARG A 136 5.92 -4.04 -21.19
CA ARG A 136 5.83 -2.57 -21.16
C ARG A 136 4.37 -2.11 -21.33
N GLU A 137 3.71 -2.58 -22.37
CA GLU A 137 2.32 -2.25 -22.68
C GLU A 137 1.37 -2.80 -21.61
N TYR A 138 1.67 -3.96 -21.05
CA TYR A 138 0.91 -4.51 -19.92
C TYR A 138 1.04 -3.65 -18.66
N HIS A 139 2.26 -3.22 -18.31
CA HIS A 139 2.53 -2.35 -17.17
C HIS A 139 1.85 -0.99 -17.35
N GLU A 140 1.85 -0.43 -18.57
CA GLU A 140 1.15 0.81 -18.88
C GLU A 140 -0.36 0.75 -18.57
N ARG A 141 -0.99 -0.41 -18.82
CA ARG A 141 -2.41 -0.62 -18.45
C ARG A 141 -2.56 -0.84 -16.95
N LEU A 142 -1.67 -1.62 -16.33
CA LEU A 142 -1.73 -1.95 -14.91
C LEU A 142 -1.49 -0.72 -14.00
N GLN A 143 -0.55 0.16 -14.35
CA GLN A 143 -0.21 1.32 -13.52
C GLN A 143 -1.36 2.32 -13.38
N THR A 144 -2.33 2.30 -14.30
CA THR A 144 -3.55 3.14 -14.18
C THR A 144 -4.32 2.84 -12.89
N PHE A 145 -4.28 1.61 -12.40
CA PHE A 145 -4.89 1.24 -11.13
C PHE A 145 -4.25 1.91 -9.92
N LEU A 146 -2.97 2.29 -9.99
CA LEU A 146 -2.33 3.00 -8.89
C LEU A 146 -2.98 4.36 -8.65
N MET A 147 -3.38 5.06 -9.71
CA MET A 147 -4.04 6.36 -9.62
C MET A 147 -5.36 6.29 -8.84
N TRP A 148 -6.01 5.12 -8.85
CA TRP A 148 -7.29 4.88 -8.19
C TRP A 148 -7.18 4.41 -6.74
N PHE A 149 -6.03 3.84 -6.35
CA PHE A 149 -5.88 3.08 -5.09
C PHE A 149 -4.68 3.47 -4.24
N ILE A 150 -3.81 4.37 -4.73
CA ILE A 150 -2.69 4.90 -3.97
C ILE A 150 -2.71 6.43 -4.09
N GLU A 151 -3.01 7.09 -2.98
CA GLU A 151 -3.21 8.54 -2.88
C GLU A 151 -2.11 9.37 -3.55
N THR A 152 -0.84 9.02 -3.32
CA THR A 152 0.32 9.75 -3.85
C THR A 152 1.03 9.02 -4.98
N ALA A 153 0.30 8.18 -5.74
CA ALA A 153 0.85 7.48 -6.88
C ALA A 153 1.47 8.43 -7.91
N SER A 154 2.56 7.98 -8.53
CA SER A 154 3.11 8.58 -9.74
C SER A 154 3.62 7.48 -10.65
N PHE A 155 3.56 7.69 -11.97
CA PHE A 155 4.13 6.73 -12.91
C PHE A 155 5.65 6.74 -12.82
N ILE A 156 6.23 5.54 -12.92
CA ILE A 156 7.67 5.34 -12.82
C ILE A 156 8.33 5.41 -14.20
N ASP A 157 9.61 5.75 -14.22
CA ASP A 157 10.45 5.60 -15.41
C ASP A 157 10.86 4.14 -15.57
N VAL A 158 10.23 3.45 -16.53
CA VAL A 158 10.47 2.03 -16.81
C VAL A 158 11.78 1.78 -17.59
N ASP A 159 12.47 2.82 -18.04
CA ASP A 159 13.76 2.69 -18.72
C ASP A 159 14.94 2.59 -17.73
N ASP A 160 14.72 2.85 -16.42
CA ASP A 160 15.69 2.57 -15.35
C ASP A 160 15.73 1.06 -15.02
N ASP A 161 16.90 0.45 -15.20
CA ASP A 161 17.16 -0.97 -15.00
C ASP A 161 17.17 -1.43 -13.53
N ARG A 162 16.96 -0.49 -12.59
CA ARG A 162 16.91 -0.78 -11.15
C ARG A 162 15.52 -1.17 -10.66
N TRP A 163 14.51 -1.11 -11.51
CA TRP A 163 13.15 -1.53 -11.17
C TRP A 163 12.97 -3.04 -11.29
N ASP A 164 12.59 -3.66 -10.17
CA ASP A 164 12.07 -5.02 -10.15
C ASP A 164 10.52 -4.99 -10.09
N PHE A 165 9.89 -5.82 -10.93
CA PHE A 165 8.44 -5.99 -10.95
C PHE A 165 8.06 -7.39 -10.49
N PHE A 166 7.17 -7.47 -9.50
CA PHE A 166 6.61 -8.74 -9.02
C PHE A 166 5.10 -8.77 -9.30
N LEU A 167 4.65 -9.69 -10.13
CA LEU A 167 3.25 -9.86 -10.52
C LEU A 167 2.63 -11.06 -9.82
N VAL A 168 1.35 -10.95 -9.44
CA VAL A 168 0.54 -12.05 -8.92
C VAL A 168 -0.55 -12.37 -9.92
N PHE A 169 -0.65 -13.65 -10.30
CA PHE A 169 -1.69 -14.16 -11.18
C PHE A 169 -2.49 -15.28 -10.52
N GLU A 170 -3.79 -15.32 -10.76
CA GLU A 170 -4.66 -16.45 -10.49
C GLU A 170 -4.80 -17.30 -11.74
N LYS A 171 -4.54 -18.60 -11.62
CA LYS A 171 -4.76 -19.56 -12.69
C LYS A 171 -6.22 -20.01 -12.67
N TYR A 172 -6.91 -19.88 -13.80
CA TYR A 172 -8.29 -20.35 -13.99
C TYR A 172 -8.43 -21.10 -15.33
N ASN A 173 -9.42 -21.98 -15.44
CA ASN A 173 -9.69 -22.70 -16.69
C ASN A 173 -10.92 -22.11 -17.38
N LYS A 174 -10.84 -21.92 -18.69
CA LYS A 174 -11.94 -21.49 -19.55
C LYS A 174 -11.90 -22.29 -20.84
N ASP A 175 -13.01 -22.93 -21.19
CA ASP A 175 -13.14 -23.70 -22.44
C ASP A 175 -12.06 -24.77 -22.66
N GLY A 176 -11.54 -25.36 -21.57
CA GLY A 176 -10.47 -26.36 -21.60
C GLY A 176 -9.05 -25.78 -21.66
N GLU A 177 -8.91 -24.46 -21.76
CA GLU A 177 -7.63 -23.76 -21.72
C GLU A 177 -7.34 -23.20 -20.32
N THR A 178 -6.07 -23.27 -19.91
CA THR A 178 -5.60 -22.57 -18.71
C THR A 178 -5.30 -21.12 -19.05
N LEU A 179 -5.98 -20.20 -18.37
CA LEU A 179 -5.77 -18.77 -18.43
C LEU A 179 -5.27 -18.23 -17.08
N TYR A 180 -4.81 -16.98 -17.10
CA TYR A 180 -4.25 -16.29 -15.96
C TYR A 180 -4.95 -14.95 -15.79
N ALA A 181 -5.42 -14.65 -14.58
CA ALA A 181 -6.03 -13.38 -14.20
C ALA A 181 -5.07 -12.60 -13.30
N THR A 182 -4.91 -11.30 -13.57
CA THR A 182 -4.10 -10.40 -12.76
C THR A 182 -4.75 -10.19 -11.41
N VAL A 183 -4.00 -10.44 -10.34
CA VAL A 183 -4.44 -10.26 -8.95
C VAL A 183 -3.86 -8.99 -8.35
N GLY A 184 -2.61 -8.67 -8.69
CA GLY A 184 -1.91 -7.53 -8.13
C GLY A 184 -0.45 -7.52 -8.53
N TYR A 185 0.28 -6.51 -8.07
CA TYR A 185 1.70 -6.40 -8.28
C TYR A 185 2.42 -5.56 -7.23
N MET A 186 3.75 -5.61 -7.29
CA MET A 186 4.65 -4.79 -6.48
C MET A 186 5.83 -4.32 -7.34
N THR A 187 6.18 -3.04 -7.23
CA THR A 187 7.40 -2.45 -7.79
C THR A 187 8.42 -2.22 -6.68
N VAL A 188 9.68 -2.54 -6.96
CA VAL A 188 10.77 -2.40 -6.01
C VAL A 188 11.95 -1.74 -6.71
N TYR A 189 12.43 -0.62 -6.17
CA TYR A 189 13.60 0.06 -6.69
C TYR A 189 14.87 -0.40 -5.97
N ASN A 190 15.86 -0.86 -6.72
CA ASN A 190 17.13 -1.31 -6.17
C ASN A 190 18.10 -0.13 -5.96
N TYR A 191 18.04 0.52 -4.79
CA TYR A 191 18.99 1.58 -4.45
C TYR A 191 20.40 1.03 -4.29
N TYR A 192 21.35 1.66 -4.98
CA TYR A 192 22.76 1.40 -4.74
C TYR A 192 23.19 1.91 -3.37
N VAL A 193 23.89 1.06 -2.63
CA VAL A 193 24.50 1.38 -1.33
C VAL A 193 26.00 1.16 -1.47
N TYR A 194 26.76 2.25 -1.38
CA TYR A 194 28.21 2.20 -1.44
C TYR A 194 28.78 1.24 -0.36
N PRO A 195 29.83 0.44 -0.67
CA PRO A 195 30.57 0.41 -1.94
C PRO A 195 30.08 -0.60 -2.99
N ASP A 196 29.24 -1.57 -2.63
CA ASP A 196 28.95 -2.71 -3.50
C ASP A 196 27.60 -3.40 -3.21
N LYS A 197 26.74 -2.75 -2.41
CA LYS A 197 25.47 -3.34 -1.93
C LYS A 197 24.26 -2.69 -2.58
N THR A 198 23.12 -3.32 -2.40
CA THR A 198 21.82 -2.77 -2.76
C THR A 198 20.86 -2.75 -1.57
N ARG A 199 19.94 -1.78 -1.59
CA ARG A 199 18.81 -1.68 -0.68
C ARG A 199 17.53 -1.61 -1.53
N PRO A 200 16.86 -2.74 -1.76
CA PRO A 200 15.55 -2.75 -2.39
C PRO A 200 14.57 -1.91 -1.57
N ARG A 201 13.87 -1.01 -2.25
CA ARG A 201 12.84 -0.16 -1.66
C ARG A 201 11.52 -0.44 -2.37
N VAL A 202 10.58 -1.04 -1.65
CA VAL A 202 9.21 -1.24 -2.14
C VAL A 202 8.61 0.15 -2.37
N SER A 203 8.22 0.42 -3.62
CA SER A 203 7.66 1.70 -4.02
C SER A 203 6.14 1.59 -4.09
N GLN A 204 5.62 0.80 -5.02
CA GLN A 204 4.18 0.62 -5.20
C GLN A 204 3.80 -0.83 -4.91
N MET A 205 2.70 -1.04 -4.19
CA MET A 205 2.14 -2.37 -3.93
C MET A 205 0.63 -2.28 -4.04
N LEU A 206 0.05 -3.10 -4.91
CA LEU A 206 -1.39 -3.14 -5.12
C LEU A 206 -1.87 -4.58 -5.25
N VAL A 207 -2.90 -4.92 -4.47
CA VAL A 207 -3.75 -6.08 -4.73
C VAL A 207 -5.09 -5.52 -5.19
N LEU A 208 -5.57 -5.95 -6.36
CA LEU A 208 -6.81 -5.42 -6.93
C LEU A 208 -7.99 -5.72 -5.98
N PRO A 209 -8.97 -4.81 -5.85
CA PRO A 209 -10.03 -4.91 -4.84
C PRO A 209 -10.75 -6.27 -4.77
N PRO A 210 -11.08 -6.94 -5.89
CA PRO A 210 -11.74 -8.26 -5.83
C PRO A 210 -10.95 -9.36 -5.11
N PHE A 211 -9.65 -9.16 -4.90
CA PHE A 211 -8.76 -10.12 -4.26
C PHE A 211 -8.23 -9.63 -2.91
N GLN A 212 -8.70 -8.51 -2.38
CA GLN A 212 -8.22 -8.04 -1.09
C GLN A 212 -8.76 -8.88 0.07
N GLY A 213 -8.06 -8.90 1.20
CA GLY A 213 -8.48 -9.63 2.40
C GLY A 213 -8.24 -11.15 2.39
N GLU A 214 -7.78 -11.73 1.27
CA GLU A 214 -7.56 -13.19 1.14
C GLU A 214 -6.12 -13.66 1.38
N GLY A 215 -5.21 -12.75 1.77
CA GLY A 215 -3.82 -13.09 2.09
C GLY A 215 -2.82 -12.98 0.93
N HIS A 216 -3.26 -12.63 -0.29
CA HIS A 216 -2.38 -12.44 -1.46
C HIS A 216 -1.26 -11.44 -1.21
N GLY A 217 -1.57 -10.30 -0.57
CA GLY A 217 -0.58 -9.28 -0.23
C GLY A 217 0.50 -9.81 0.72
N ALA A 218 0.13 -10.64 1.70
CA ALA A 218 1.08 -11.20 2.65
C ALA A 218 2.04 -12.16 1.94
N GLN A 219 1.51 -13.01 1.07
CA GLN A 219 2.28 -13.97 0.28
C GLN A 219 3.19 -13.27 -0.73
N LEU A 220 2.73 -12.18 -1.36
CA LEU A 220 3.54 -11.36 -2.24
C LEU A 220 4.75 -10.78 -1.50
N LEU A 221 4.52 -10.11 -0.37
CA LEU A 221 5.60 -9.52 0.41
C LEU A 221 6.56 -10.60 0.98
N GLU A 222 6.02 -11.72 1.45
CA GLU A 222 6.81 -12.86 1.94
C GLU A 222 7.71 -13.44 0.84
N THR A 223 7.18 -13.59 -0.39
CA THR A 223 7.91 -14.09 -1.55
C THR A 223 9.00 -13.12 -1.99
N VAL A 224 8.71 -11.80 -2.01
CA VAL A 224 9.70 -10.76 -2.31
C VAL A 224 10.84 -10.76 -1.29
N HIS A 225 10.52 -10.90 0.00
CA HIS A 225 11.54 -11.07 1.04
C HIS A 225 12.41 -12.30 0.77
N ARG A 226 11.81 -13.47 0.54
CA ARG A 226 12.56 -14.69 0.22
C ARG A 226 13.45 -14.54 -1.01
N TYR A 227 12.95 -13.89 -2.06
CA TYR A 227 13.71 -13.62 -3.28
C TYR A 227 14.99 -12.84 -2.97
N TYR A 228 14.89 -11.71 -2.28
CA TYR A 228 16.06 -10.89 -1.94
C TYR A 228 16.98 -11.51 -0.87
N CYS A 229 16.47 -12.43 -0.06
CA CYS A 229 17.30 -13.20 0.88
C CYS A 229 18.33 -14.08 0.16
N THR A 230 18.07 -14.50 -1.08
CA THR A 230 19.01 -15.30 -1.88
C THR A 230 20.23 -14.51 -2.34
N SER A 231 20.16 -13.17 -2.31
CA SER A 231 21.25 -12.30 -2.75
C SER A 231 22.08 -11.77 -1.57
N ALA A 232 23.38 -12.03 -1.60
CA ALA A 232 24.31 -11.47 -0.63
C ALA A 232 24.53 -9.95 -0.79
N LYS A 233 24.26 -9.39 -2.00
CA LYS A 233 24.39 -7.95 -2.28
C LYS A 233 23.33 -7.11 -1.56
N VAL A 234 22.18 -7.71 -1.26
CA VAL A 234 21.08 -7.01 -0.59
C VAL A 234 21.41 -6.83 0.89
N GLN A 235 21.38 -5.58 1.35
CA GLN A 235 21.60 -5.21 2.75
C GLN A 235 20.34 -5.39 3.59
N ASP A 236 19.26 -4.70 3.21
CA ASP A 236 17.96 -4.76 3.86
C ASP A 236 16.88 -4.24 2.89
N ILE A 237 15.61 -4.56 3.17
CA ILE A 237 14.45 -4.12 2.39
C ILE A 237 13.75 -2.98 3.13
N THR A 238 13.43 -1.92 2.38
CA THR A 238 12.73 -0.72 2.87
C THR A 238 11.47 -0.47 2.06
N ALA A 239 10.68 0.52 2.47
CA ALA A 239 9.55 1.05 1.70
C ALA A 239 9.76 2.55 1.53
N GLU A 240 9.20 3.11 0.45
CA GLU A 240 9.27 4.54 0.12
C GLU A 240 8.48 5.37 1.13
N ASP A 241 7.15 5.36 1.02
CA ASP A 241 6.23 6.01 1.96
C ASP A 241 5.12 5.02 2.33
N PRO A 242 5.36 4.14 3.32
CA PRO A 242 4.46 3.04 3.62
C PRO A 242 3.15 3.53 4.25
N SER A 243 2.01 3.23 3.61
CA SER A 243 0.68 3.43 4.20
C SER A 243 0.48 2.60 5.45
N GLU A 244 -0.50 2.97 6.29
CA GLU A 244 -0.82 2.19 7.50
C GLU A 244 -1.16 0.72 7.18
N ASN A 245 -1.89 0.49 6.08
CA ASN A 245 -2.26 -0.86 5.64
C ASN A 245 -1.02 -1.67 5.27
N TYR A 246 -0.05 -1.04 4.59
CA TYR A 246 1.23 -1.68 4.29
C TYR A 246 2.04 -1.96 5.57
N VAL A 247 2.07 -1.04 6.54
CA VAL A 247 2.75 -1.26 7.82
C VAL A 247 2.16 -2.45 8.57
N LYS A 248 0.82 -2.56 8.66
CA LYS A 248 0.11 -3.68 9.29
C LYS A 248 0.44 -5.00 8.59
N LEU A 249 0.44 -5.01 7.25
CA LEU A 249 0.79 -6.17 6.44
C LEU A 249 2.24 -6.61 6.64
N ARG A 250 3.18 -5.66 6.57
CA ARG A 250 4.60 -5.88 6.78
C ARG A 250 4.86 -6.46 8.16
N ASP A 251 4.31 -5.86 9.20
CA ASP A 251 4.54 -6.32 10.57
C ASP A 251 4.05 -7.77 10.75
N PHE A 252 2.89 -8.13 10.19
CA PHE A 252 2.42 -9.51 10.15
C PHE A 252 3.40 -10.48 9.47
N VAL A 253 3.83 -10.15 8.23
CA VAL A 253 4.76 -11.00 7.46
C VAL A 253 6.11 -11.13 8.16
N LEU A 254 6.67 -10.03 8.66
CA LEU A 254 7.98 -10.04 9.31
C LEU A 254 7.95 -10.77 10.64
N VAL A 255 6.87 -10.64 11.43
CA VAL A 255 6.71 -11.42 12.66
C VAL A 255 6.63 -12.92 12.33
N LYS A 256 5.83 -13.31 11.33
CA LYS A 256 5.73 -14.69 10.86
C LYS A 256 7.09 -15.27 10.49
N LEU A 257 7.92 -14.51 9.75
CA LEU A 257 9.26 -14.94 9.36
C LEU A 257 10.22 -15.03 10.57
N CYS A 258 10.23 -14.02 11.44
CA CYS A 258 11.12 -13.97 12.60
C CYS A 258 10.80 -14.99 13.69
N LEU A 259 9.58 -15.54 13.76
CA LEU A 259 9.24 -16.63 14.69
C LEU A 259 10.14 -17.86 14.52
N THR A 260 10.71 -18.05 13.33
CA THR A 260 11.62 -19.17 13.04
C THR A 260 13.07 -18.92 13.51
N LEU A 261 13.38 -17.71 13.99
CA LEU A 261 14.73 -17.30 14.35
C LEU A 261 15.03 -17.55 15.85
N PRO A 262 16.16 -18.20 16.19
CA PRO A 262 16.59 -18.42 17.57
C PRO A 262 16.72 -17.14 18.41
N SER A 263 17.17 -16.02 17.83
CA SER A 263 17.30 -14.76 18.56
C SER A 263 15.97 -14.20 19.05
N PHE A 264 14.85 -14.66 18.49
CA PHE A 264 13.49 -14.26 18.86
C PHE A 264 12.77 -15.34 19.69
N SER A 265 13.52 -16.26 20.30
CA SER A 265 12.97 -17.22 21.28
C SER A 265 12.41 -16.54 22.52
N SER A 266 11.49 -17.22 23.23
CA SER A 266 10.82 -16.64 24.42
C SER A 266 11.79 -16.17 25.51
N GLU A 267 12.90 -16.90 25.71
CA GLU A 267 13.94 -16.55 26.68
C GLU A 267 14.72 -15.29 26.28
N LYS A 268 15.04 -15.13 24.99
CA LYS A 268 15.74 -13.95 24.48
C LYS A 268 14.84 -12.73 24.46
N LEU A 269 13.55 -12.92 24.17
CA LEU A 269 12.57 -11.86 24.18
C LEU A 269 12.43 -11.25 25.58
N SER A 270 12.41 -12.05 26.65
CA SER A 270 12.29 -11.53 28.03
C SER A 270 13.51 -10.72 28.49
N GLN A 271 14.69 -10.96 27.92
CA GLN A 271 15.94 -10.24 28.21
C GLN A 271 16.02 -8.83 27.59
N GLY A 272 15.08 -8.46 26.72
CA GLY A 272 15.06 -7.17 26.05
C GLY A 272 15.53 -7.20 24.60
N PHE A 273 15.40 -6.08 23.90
CA PHE A 273 15.87 -5.95 22.53
C PHE A 273 17.40 -5.98 22.42
N SER A 274 17.96 -6.91 21.64
CA SER A 274 19.40 -7.10 21.50
C SER A 274 19.93 -6.83 20.08
N GLU A 275 21.23 -6.53 19.94
CA GLU A 275 21.87 -6.41 18.61
C GLU A 275 22.00 -7.76 17.89
N GLU A 276 21.92 -8.88 18.62
CA GLU A 276 21.85 -10.24 18.07
C GLU A 276 20.57 -10.39 17.21
N MET A 277 19.42 -9.95 17.73
CA MET A 277 18.15 -9.93 16.98
C MET A 277 18.25 -9.11 15.69
N VAL A 278 18.93 -7.96 15.74
CA VAL A 278 19.12 -7.09 14.58
C VAL A 278 20.01 -7.76 13.54
N SER A 279 21.10 -8.38 13.98
CA SER A 279 22.08 -9.01 13.08
C SER A 279 21.48 -10.22 12.40
N GLU A 280 20.81 -11.10 13.17
CA GLU A 280 20.17 -12.31 12.63
C GLU A 280 19.03 -11.96 11.66
N ALA A 281 18.14 -11.02 12.03
CA ALA A 281 17.05 -10.60 11.17
C ALA A 281 17.54 -9.93 9.87
N ARG A 282 18.63 -9.15 9.93
CA ARG A 282 19.23 -8.53 8.75
C ARG A 282 19.91 -9.55 7.85
N GLU A 283 20.67 -10.47 8.42
CA GLU A 283 21.45 -11.44 7.64
C GLU A 283 20.58 -12.49 6.99
N LYS A 284 19.62 -13.07 7.74
CA LYS A 284 18.78 -14.17 7.27
C LYS A 284 17.54 -13.70 6.50
N LEU A 285 16.96 -12.57 6.88
CA LEU A 285 15.65 -12.11 6.37
C LEU A 285 15.68 -10.74 5.68
N LYS A 286 16.86 -10.10 5.60
CA LYS A 286 17.05 -8.74 5.04
C LYS A 286 16.17 -7.68 5.70
N ILE A 287 15.92 -7.83 7.01
CA ILE A 287 15.08 -6.92 7.80
C ILE A 287 15.91 -5.76 8.37
N ASN A 288 15.42 -4.53 8.19
CA ASN A 288 16.03 -3.33 8.77
C ASN A 288 15.89 -3.31 10.32
N LYS A 289 16.86 -2.71 11.02
CA LYS A 289 16.84 -2.50 12.48
C LYS A 289 15.51 -1.91 13.01
N LYS A 290 14.92 -0.93 12.31
CA LYS A 290 13.63 -0.34 12.72
C LYS A 290 12.49 -1.37 12.68
N HIS A 291 12.46 -2.21 11.66
CA HIS A 291 11.46 -3.27 11.51
C HIS A 291 11.71 -4.40 12.52
N ALA A 292 12.96 -4.82 12.72
CA ALA A 292 13.33 -5.82 13.73
C ALA A 292 12.91 -5.39 15.14
N ARG A 293 13.02 -4.09 15.46
CA ARG A 293 12.54 -3.52 16.72
C ARG A 293 11.03 -3.65 16.88
N ARG A 294 10.23 -3.36 15.85
CA ARG A 294 8.77 -3.54 15.90
C ARG A 294 8.39 -5.02 16.06
N VAL A 295 9.06 -5.91 15.32
CA VAL A 295 8.85 -7.36 15.43
C VAL A 295 9.14 -7.86 16.85
N TYR A 296 10.25 -7.41 17.46
CA TYR A 296 10.56 -7.69 18.86
C TYR A 296 9.43 -7.24 19.79
N GLU A 297 8.91 -6.02 19.64
CA GLU A 297 7.85 -5.51 20.53
C GLU A 297 6.55 -6.32 20.39
N ILE A 298 6.17 -6.73 19.18
CA ILE A 298 5.00 -7.59 18.93
C ILE A 298 5.18 -8.97 19.57
N LEU A 299 6.34 -9.60 19.37
CA LEU A 299 6.63 -10.91 19.95
C LEU A 299 6.82 -10.86 21.46
N ARG A 300 7.37 -9.78 22.00
CA ARG A 300 7.46 -9.53 23.43
C ARG A 300 6.06 -9.40 24.03
N LEU A 301 5.15 -8.67 23.38
CA LEU A 301 3.75 -8.57 23.81
C LEU A 301 3.09 -9.96 23.86
N ARG A 302 3.31 -10.79 22.83
CA ARG A 302 2.79 -12.17 22.79
C ARG A 302 3.23 -13.01 23.99
N ASN A 303 4.45 -12.80 24.46
CA ASN A 303 5.06 -13.59 25.54
C ASN A 303 4.92 -12.91 26.92
N THR A 304 4.29 -11.74 26.99
CA THR A 304 4.11 -11.00 28.24
C THR A 304 2.69 -11.23 28.75
N ASP A 305 2.56 -11.71 29.98
CA ASP A 305 1.27 -11.74 30.66
C ASP A 305 0.84 -10.30 31.02
N MET A 306 -0.16 -9.79 30.31
CA MET A 306 -0.67 -8.43 30.50
C MET A 306 -1.58 -8.30 31.73
N SER A 307 -1.95 -9.42 32.38
CA SER A 307 -2.64 -9.41 33.67
C SER A 307 -1.69 -9.17 34.85
N ASP A 308 -0.38 -9.36 34.65
CA ASP A 308 0.66 -9.05 35.62
C ASP A 308 1.06 -7.57 35.53
N GLU A 309 0.75 -6.78 36.56
CA GLU A 309 0.98 -5.34 36.58
C GLU A 309 2.45 -4.95 36.42
N GLU A 310 3.39 -5.71 37.00
CA GLU A 310 4.82 -5.44 36.93
C GLU A 310 5.33 -5.64 35.50
N LYS A 311 4.98 -6.77 34.88
CA LYS A 311 5.38 -7.09 33.50
C LYS A 311 4.72 -6.16 32.48
N ALA A 312 3.43 -5.86 32.65
CA ALA A 312 2.71 -4.92 31.81
C ALA A 312 3.33 -3.50 31.88
N LYS A 313 3.75 -3.08 33.09
CA LYS A 313 4.43 -1.80 33.30
C LYS A 313 5.81 -1.78 32.65
N GLU A 314 6.60 -2.84 32.77
CA GLU A 314 7.91 -2.96 32.12
C GLU A 314 7.79 -2.83 30.59
N PHE A 315 6.89 -3.61 29.98
CA PHE A 315 6.61 -3.56 28.55
C PHE A 315 6.17 -2.16 28.11
N ARG A 316 5.22 -1.54 28.84
CA ARG A 316 4.74 -0.19 28.56
C ARG A 316 5.86 0.85 28.58
N LEU A 317 6.72 0.80 29.59
CA LEU A 317 7.86 1.72 29.70
C LEU A 317 8.85 1.53 28.55
N GLU A 318 9.10 0.30 28.12
CA GLU A 318 9.99 0.03 27.00
C GLU A 318 9.45 0.62 25.68
N VAL A 319 8.18 0.36 25.35
CA VAL A 319 7.56 0.89 24.12
C VAL A 319 7.50 2.43 24.17
N LYS A 320 7.09 3.01 25.30
CA LYS A 320 7.07 4.47 25.47
C LYS A 320 8.44 5.10 25.33
N LYS A 321 9.51 4.45 25.80
CA LYS A 321 10.89 4.94 25.63
C LYS A 321 11.28 5.03 24.15
N ARG A 322 10.82 4.10 23.31
CA ARG A 322 10.99 4.18 21.85
C ARG A 322 10.17 5.33 21.27
N LEU A 323 8.87 5.42 21.61
CA LEU A 323 7.96 6.45 21.09
C LEU A 323 8.37 7.87 21.52
N TYR A 324 9.04 8.02 22.66
CA TYR A 324 9.60 9.29 23.11
C TYR A 324 10.93 9.67 22.41
N GLY A 325 11.54 8.74 21.66
CA GLY A 325 12.81 8.95 20.95
C GLY A 325 12.80 10.18 20.01
N PRO A 326 11.80 10.31 19.12
CA PRO A 326 11.63 11.50 18.27
C PRO A 326 11.51 12.81 19.07
N TYR A 327 10.72 12.84 20.14
CA TYR A 327 10.58 14.02 21.00
C TYR A 327 11.94 14.46 21.59
N ARG A 328 12.76 13.50 22.06
CA ARG A 328 14.13 13.77 22.52
C ARG A 328 15.03 14.33 21.43
N LYS A 329 14.89 13.86 20.19
CA LYS A 329 15.68 14.36 19.06
C LYS A 329 15.26 15.78 18.70
N ASN A 330 13.96 16.04 18.58
CA ASN A 330 13.40 17.36 18.32
C ASN A 330 13.79 18.34 19.42
N GLN A 331 13.72 17.94 20.69
CA GLN A 331 14.15 18.77 21.81
C GLN A 331 15.64 19.14 21.71
N ARG A 332 16.51 18.19 21.33
CA ARG A 332 17.95 18.48 21.10
C ARG A 332 18.18 19.41 19.92
N GLU A 333 17.41 19.26 18.84
CA GLU A 333 17.48 20.13 17.67
C GLU A 333 17.00 21.54 18.02
N LEU A 334 15.90 21.67 18.76
CA LEU A 334 15.41 22.93 19.32
C LEU A 334 16.45 23.58 20.24
N THR A 335 17.11 22.83 21.13
CA THR A 335 18.19 23.38 21.97
C THR A 335 19.40 23.87 21.15
N LYS A 336 19.66 23.28 19.97
CA LYS A 336 20.69 23.80 19.06
C LYS A 336 20.20 25.06 18.34
N MET A 337 18.96 25.09 17.88
CA MET A 337 18.34 26.26 17.25
C MET A 337 18.26 27.44 18.23
N GLN A 338 17.97 27.19 19.51
CA GLN A 338 18.00 28.16 20.61
C GLN A 338 19.35 28.90 20.75
N LYS A 339 20.46 28.26 20.36
CA LYS A 339 21.80 28.87 20.38
C LYS A 339 22.09 29.72 19.14
N CYS A 340 21.26 29.63 18.11
CA CYS A 340 21.50 30.24 16.79
C CYS A 340 20.41 31.25 16.36
N LEU A 341 19.23 31.23 16.99
CA LEU A 341 18.08 32.08 16.64
C LEU A 341 17.89 33.24 17.62
N ARG A 342 17.20 34.29 17.15
CA ARG A 342 16.87 35.48 17.96
C ARG A 342 15.74 35.18 18.96
N PRO A 343 15.69 35.83 20.13
CA PRO A 343 14.70 35.54 21.18
C PRO A 343 13.23 35.65 20.75
N GLU A 344 12.91 36.52 19.79
CA GLU A 344 11.54 36.75 19.28
C GLU A 344 11.04 35.60 18.39
N GLU A 345 11.93 34.98 17.60
CA GLU A 345 11.62 33.80 16.75
C GLU A 345 11.48 32.52 17.59
N LEU A 346 12.03 32.52 18.80
CA LEU A 346 12.05 31.39 19.71
C LEU A 346 10.77 31.30 20.57
N ALA A 347 10.17 32.43 20.93
CA ALA A 347 8.97 32.48 21.76
C ALA A 347 7.74 31.83 21.08
N SER A 348 7.64 31.92 19.75
CA SER A 348 6.56 31.28 18.97
C SER A 348 6.70 29.76 18.87
N GLN A 349 7.92 29.21 18.97
CA GLN A 349 8.16 27.76 18.96
C GLN A 349 8.11 27.13 20.36
N ILE A 350 8.52 27.84 21.42
CA ILE A 350 8.51 27.32 22.80
C ILE A 350 7.07 27.14 23.33
N SER A 351 6.10 27.95 22.86
CA SER A 351 4.71 27.83 23.32
C SER A 351 4.03 26.50 22.92
N GLN A 352 4.66 25.70 22.06
CA GLN A 352 4.17 24.37 21.64
C GLN A 352 4.58 23.22 22.58
N MET A 353 5.38 23.47 23.63
CA MET A 353 5.90 22.42 24.51
C MET A 353 5.20 22.40 25.88
N ASP A 354 3.89 22.13 25.92
CA ASP A 354 3.26 21.72 27.18
C ASP A 354 3.60 20.26 27.47
N THR A 355 4.38 20.02 28.53
CA THR A 355 4.75 18.69 28.99
C THR A 355 3.53 17.79 29.27
N ARG A 356 2.37 18.34 29.67
CA ARG A 356 1.16 17.53 29.89
C ARG A 356 0.59 17.00 28.58
N LEU A 357 0.44 17.87 27.57
CA LEU A 357 -0.01 17.46 26.23
C LEU A 357 0.92 16.40 25.64
N GLN A 358 2.25 16.54 25.82
CA GLN A 358 3.21 15.52 25.37
C GLN A 358 3.01 14.16 26.05
N HIS A 359 2.71 14.14 27.35
CA HIS A 359 2.41 12.91 28.07
C HIS A 359 1.11 12.24 27.59
N GLU A 360 0.09 13.03 27.29
CA GLU A 360 -1.20 12.57 26.75
C GLU A 360 -1.06 12.02 25.34
N GLU A 361 -0.35 12.72 24.45
CA GLU A 361 -0.03 12.26 23.09
C GLU A 361 0.77 10.96 23.10
N LEU A 362 1.74 10.84 24.01
CA LEU A 362 2.55 9.63 24.15
C LEU A 362 1.73 8.44 24.64
N GLU A 363 0.78 8.65 25.55
CA GLU A 363 -0.15 7.61 25.99
C GLU A 363 -1.08 7.20 24.84
N LYS A 364 -1.66 8.16 24.11
CA LYS A 364 -2.49 7.87 22.93
C LYS A 364 -1.73 7.04 21.90
N SER A 365 -0.52 7.48 21.54
CA SER A 365 0.35 6.77 20.59
C SER A 365 0.70 5.36 21.07
N TYR A 366 0.89 5.17 22.38
CA TYR A 366 1.12 3.84 22.95
C TYR A 366 -0.10 2.94 22.80
N GLN A 367 -1.31 3.45 23.09
CA GLN A 367 -2.55 2.68 22.95
C GLN A 367 -2.82 2.29 21.48
N ASP A 368 -2.57 3.21 20.55
CA ASP A 368 -2.72 2.96 19.11
C ASP A 368 -1.78 1.84 18.64
N VAL A 369 -0.49 1.94 18.99
CA VAL A 369 0.52 0.91 18.69
C VAL A 369 0.17 -0.44 19.33
N LEU A 370 -0.34 -0.43 20.56
CA LEU A 370 -0.73 -1.65 21.25
C LEU A 370 -1.94 -2.32 20.60
N ALA A 371 -2.91 -1.53 20.13
CA ALA A 371 -4.04 -2.03 19.36
C ALA A 371 -3.58 -2.64 18.02
N GLU A 372 -2.63 -2.02 17.33
CA GLU A 372 -2.01 -2.60 16.13
C GLU A 372 -1.34 -3.94 16.42
N TYR A 373 -0.55 -4.03 17.50
CA TYR A 373 0.17 -5.25 17.86
C TYR A 373 -0.79 -6.39 18.18
N ARG A 374 -1.88 -6.12 18.91
CA ARG A 374 -2.93 -7.12 19.18
C ARG A 374 -3.56 -7.65 17.89
N ARG A 375 -3.90 -6.78 16.94
CA ARG A 375 -4.44 -7.20 15.63
C ARG A 375 -3.48 -8.09 14.86
N VAL A 376 -2.18 -7.81 14.90
CA VAL A 376 -1.16 -8.66 14.27
C VAL A 376 -1.12 -10.05 14.94
N LEU A 377 -1.18 -10.10 16.27
CA LEU A 377 -1.20 -11.36 17.03
C LEU A 377 -2.48 -12.18 16.79
N GLU A 378 -3.63 -11.53 16.71
CA GLU A 378 -4.91 -12.17 16.37
C GLU A 378 -4.84 -12.83 14.98
N ARG A 379 -4.30 -12.10 13.99
CA ARG A 379 -4.08 -12.65 12.64
C ARG A 379 -3.09 -13.81 12.62
N LEU A 380 -2.03 -13.73 13.42
CA LEU A 380 -1.04 -14.82 13.54
C LEU A 380 -1.60 -16.07 14.23
N ALA A 381 -2.64 -15.94 15.07
CA ALA A 381 -3.30 -17.09 15.68
C ALA A 381 -4.29 -17.79 14.74
N GLN A 382 -4.75 -17.10 13.69
CA GLN A 382 -5.67 -17.61 12.67
C GLN A 382 -4.95 -18.20 11.44
N ALA A 383 -3.67 -17.85 11.25
CA ALA A 383 -2.82 -18.28 10.15
C ALA A 383 -2.01 -19.52 10.50
#